data_AF-A0AAU2X7Y3-F1
#
_entry.id   AF-A0AAU2X7Y3-F1
#
_cell.length_a   1.000
_cell.length_b   1.000
_cell.length_c   1.000
_cell.angle_alpha   90.00
_cell.angle_beta   90.00
_cell.angle_gamma   90.00
#
_symmetry.space_group_name_H-M   'P 1'
#
loop_
_entity.id
_entity.type
_entity.pdbx_description
1 polymer ?
#
loop_
_entity_poly.entity_id
_entity_poly.type
_entity_poly.pdbx_seq_one_letter_code
_entity_poly.pdbx_strand_id
1 'polypeptide(L)'
;MIEHVSESRPDSAPRPAWEQPGRFERAAAGRTGQDGVVPPGWPRGVRPPGAPEWEQTAVAWLYDLCPPGYRRHDVLRRHPPLLARMARQHVEAALQAARHGYGTARADLRDVDAHTVEAVMRMYEYEGSKTAALDREVRLVEEALQGRRWNPRL
;
A
#
# COMPACT_ATOMS: atom_id res chain seq x y z
N MET A 1 51.06 -29.08 -25.69
CA MET A 1 50.20 -29.54 -24.59
C MET A 1 49.56 -28.29 -24.01
N ILE A 2 48.36 -27.96 -24.50
CA ILE A 2 47.63 -26.72 -24.15
C ILE A 2 46.66 -27.10 -23.05
N GLU A 3 46.88 -26.60 -21.83
CA GLU A 3 45.94 -26.77 -20.72
C GLU A 3 44.69 -25.92 -21.00
N HIS A 4 43.55 -26.59 -21.21
CA HIS A 4 42.24 -25.97 -21.16
C HIS A 4 41.94 -25.61 -19.70
N VAL A 5 42.13 -24.34 -19.35
CA VAL A 5 41.57 -23.76 -18.13
C VAL A 5 40.06 -23.76 -18.30
N SER A 6 39.42 -24.73 -17.65
CA SER A 6 37.96 -24.78 -17.49
C SER A 6 37.57 -23.68 -16.51
N GLU A 7 37.15 -22.53 -17.05
CA GLU A 7 36.67 -21.40 -16.28
C GLU A 7 35.33 -21.78 -15.63
N SER A 8 35.41 -22.24 -14.38
CA SER A 8 34.26 -22.51 -13.52
C SER A 8 33.43 -21.24 -13.38
N ARG A 9 32.25 -21.24 -14.02
CA ARG A 9 31.22 -20.22 -13.82
C ARG A 9 30.92 -20.08 -12.33
N PRO A 10 31.00 -18.89 -11.73
CA PRO A 10 30.58 -18.72 -10.35
C PRO A 10 29.09 -18.98 -10.19
N ASP A 11 28.80 -19.66 -9.09
CA ASP A 11 27.51 -19.98 -8.48
C ASP A 11 26.42 -18.95 -8.80
N SER A 12 25.37 -19.40 -9.47
CA SER A 12 24.23 -18.60 -9.87
C SER A 12 23.40 -18.30 -8.63
N ALA A 13 23.65 -17.15 -7.99
CA ALA A 13 22.86 -16.68 -6.85
C ALA A 13 21.36 -16.79 -7.16
N PRO A 14 20.51 -17.19 -6.19
CA PRO A 14 19.08 -17.32 -6.43
C PRO A 14 18.53 -15.98 -6.92
N ARG A 15 18.02 -15.96 -8.15
CA ARG A 15 17.34 -14.81 -8.73
C ARG A 15 16.23 -14.36 -7.77
N PRO A 16 16.18 -13.08 -7.38
CA PRO A 16 15.16 -12.62 -6.45
C PRO A 16 13.77 -12.84 -7.07
N ALA A 17 12.80 -13.20 -6.23
CA ALA A 17 11.48 -13.71 -6.65
C ALA A 17 10.66 -12.79 -7.58
N TRP A 18 11.12 -11.58 -7.88
CA TRP A 18 10.51 -10.62 -8.80
C TRP A 18 11.04 -10.69 -10.24
N GLU A 19 12.06 -11.51 -10.52
CA GLU A 19 12.51 -11.86 -11.89
C GLU A 19 11.69 -13.00 -12.53
N GLN A 20 10.74 -13.59 -11.80
CA GLN A 20 9.85 -14.62 -12.35
C GLN A 20 8.62 -13.96 -13.01
N PRO A 21 8.29 -14.28 -14.27
CA PRO A 21 7.07 -13.76 -14.90
C PRO A 21 5.81 -14.28 -14.19
N GLY A 22 4.90 -13.35 -13.83
CA GLY A 22 3.45 -13.58 -13.90
C GLY A 22 2.69 -14.09 -12.66
N ARG A 23 2.83 -13.47 -11.47
CA ARG A 23 1.79 -13.63 -10.41
C ARG A 23 0.56 -12.73 -10.62
N PHE A 24 0.74 -11.59 -11.29
CA PHE A 24 -0.30 -10.57 -11.47
C PHE A 24 -1.33 -10.91 -12.58
N GLU A 25 -1.11 -11.98 -13.36
CA GLU A 25 -2.00 -12.36 -14.48
C GLU A 25 -3.25 -13.15 -14.05
N ARG A 26 -3.30 -13.68 -12.83
CA ARG A 26 -4.39 -14.57 -12.37
C ARG A 26 -5.30 -13.94 -11.32
N ALA A 27 -5.94 -12.83 -11.65
CA ALA A 27 -7.07 -12.32 -10.86
C ALA A 27 -8.17 -11.65 -11.72
N ALA A 28 -8.45 -12.19 -12.90
CA ALA A 28 -9.69 -11.89 -13.62
C ALA A 28 -10.79 -12.90 -13.22
N ALA A 29 -11.17 -12.91 -11.96
CA ALA A 29 -12.34 -13.66 -11.48
C ALA A 29 -13.27 -12.70 -10.73
N GLY A 30 -14.40 -12.35 -11.37
CA GLY A 30 -15.51 -11.61 -10.76
C GLY A 30 -15.64 -10.14 -11.19
N ARG A 31 -15.81 -9.86 -12.48
CA ARG A 31 -16.34 -8.56 -12.96
C ARG A 31 -17.84 -8.46 -12.68
N THR A 32 -18.23 -8.42 -11.41
CA THR A 32 -19.63 -8.26 -11.00
C THR A 32 -19.76 -7.03 -10.12
N GLY A 33 -20.22 -5.92 -10.73
CA GLY A 33 -20.46 -4.63 -10.10
C GLY A 33 -20.63 -3.52 -11.16
N GLN A 34 -21.24 -2.40 -10.79
CA GLN A 34 -21.52 -1.28 -11.71
C GLN A 34 -20.43 -0.19 -11.60
N ASP A 35 -20.06 0.44 -12.72
CA ASP A 35 -19.23 1.64 -12.72
C ASP A 35 -19.98 2.81 -12.04
N GLY A 36 -19.24 3.74 -11.45
CA GLY A 36 -19.81 4.88 -10.73
C GLY A 36 -20.31 4.58 -9.31
N VAL A 37 -20.29 3.31 -8.89
CA VAL A 37 -20.68 2.89 -7.54
C VAL A 37 -19.46 2.69 -6.67
N VAL A 38 -19.50 3.25 -5.45
CA VAL A 38 -18.43 3.10 -4.46
C VAL A 38 -18.94 2.39 -3.19
N PRO A 39 -18.13 1.50 -2.59
CA PRO A 39 -18.45 0.90 -1.31
C PRO A 39 -18.30 1.91 -0.16
N PRO A 40 -18.92 1.64 1.01
CA PRO A 40 -18.68 2.44 2.21
C PRO A 40 -17.19 2.46 2.58
N GLY A 41 -16.71 3.64 2.99
CA GLY A 41 -15.28 3.85 3.27
C GLY A 41 -14.45 4.14 2.03
N TRP A 42 -15.06 4.48 0.89
CA TRP A 42 -14.32 4.99 -0.26
C TRP A 42 -13.70 6.36 0.04
N PRO A 43 -12.43 6.61 -0.33
CA PRO A 43 -11.74 7.85 -0.03
C PRO A 43 -12.36 9.06 -0.75
N ARG A 44 -12.63 10.14 -0.01
CA ARG A 44 -13.33 11.33 -0.51
C ARG A 44 -12.62 12.04 -1.68
N GLY A 45 -11.30 11.91 -1.77
CA GLY A 45 -10.48 12.54 -2.82
C GLY A 45 -10.38 11.73 -4.12
N VAL A 46 -10.97 10.53 -4.18
CA VAL A 46 -10.87 9.63 -5.34
C VAL A 46 -12.25 9.50 -5.99
N ARG A 47 -12.33 9.74 -7.30
CA ARG A 47 -13.58 9.57 -8.04
C ARG A 47 -14.00 8.10 -8.10
N PRO A 48 -15.30 7.81 -8.27
CA PRO A 48 -15.79 6.44 -8.41
C PRO A 48 -15.11 5.66 -9.54
N PRO A 49 -14.89 4.34 -9.39
CA PRO A 49 -14.36 3.49 -10.44
C PRO A 49 -15.18 3.61 -11.74
N GLY A 50 -14.51 3.75 -12.88
CA GLY A 50 -15.15 3.89 -14.19
C GLY A 50 -15.64 5.31 -14.53
N ALA A 51 -15.66 6.25 -13.59
CA ALA A 51 -15.95 7.64 -13.89
C ALA A 51 -14.81 8.30 -14.70
N PRO A 52 -15.07 9.33 -15.52
CA PRO A 52 -13.99 10.07 -16.18
C PRO A 52 -12.90 10.52 -15.21
N GLU A 53 -11.64 10.32 -15.59
CA GLU A 53 -10.43 10.69 -14.83
C GLU A 53 -10.27 9.96 -13.47
N TRP A 54 -11.04 8.90 -13.19
CA TRP A 54 -10.98 8.23 -11.89
C TRP A 54 -9.59 7.71 -11.54
N GLU A 55 -8.91 7.06 -12.49
CA GLU A 55 -7.55 6.56 -12.30
C GLU A 55 -6.56 7.69 -12.02
N GLN A 56 -6.76 8.86 -12.63
CA GLN A 56 -5.89 10.01 -12.42
C GLN A 56 -6.03 10.56 -11.00
N THR A 57 -7.27 10.67 -10.49
CA THR A 57 -7.51 11.05 -9.09
C THR A 57 -7.01 10.00 -8.09
N ALA A 58 -7.15 8.71 -8.41
CA ALA A 58 -6.62 7.62 -7.60
C ALA A 58 -5.10 7.65 -7.53
N VAL A 59 -4.42 7.82 -8.67
CA VAL A 59 -2.96 7.89 -8.76
C VAL A 59 -2.42 9.10 -8.00
N ALA A 60 -3.05 10.27 -8.14
CA ALA A 60 -2.65 11.47 -7.40
C ALA A 60 -2.76 11.23 -5.88
N TRP A 61 -3.90 10.74 -5.43
CA TRP A 61 -4.14 10.42 -4.01
C TRP A 61 -3.15 9.38 -3.47
N LEU A 62 -2.88 8.30 -4.20
CA LEU A 62 -1.90 7.29 -3.79
C LEU A 62 -0.47 7.83 -3.67
N TYR A 63 -0.08 8.77 -4.55
CA TYR A 63 1.23 9.41 -4.45
C TYR A 63 1.36 10.33 -3.23
N ASP A 64 0.26 10.87 -2.72
CA ASP A 64 0.26 11.66 -1.48
C ASP A 64 0.47 10.78 -0.23
N LEU A 65 0.22 9.47 -0.34
CA LEU A 65 0.48 8.49 0.72
C LEU A 65 1.89 7.90 0.68
N CYS A 66 2.63 8.14 -0.40
CA CYS A 66 3.94 7.56 -0.64
C CYS A 66 5.08 8.55 -0.35
N PRO A 67 6.30 8.06 -0.09
CA PRO A 67 7.49 8.91 -0.07
C PRO A 67 7.61 9.77 -1.35
N PRO A 68 7.98 11.07 -1.25
CA PRO A 68 8.02 11.97 -2.41
C PRO A 68 8.89 11.46 -3.57
N GLY A 69 9.95 10.71 -3.26
CA GLY A 69 10.85 10.10 -4.25
C GLY A 69 10.16 9.18 -5.26
N TYR A 70 9.01 8.59 -4.90
CA TYR A 70 8.30 7.65 -5.79
C TYR A 70 7.78 8.29 -7.07
N ARG A 71 7.53 9.60 -7.06
CA ARG A 71 7.06 10.34 -8.25
C ARG A 71 8.08 10.33 -9.41
N ARG A 72 9.34 9.97 -9.13
CA ARG A 72 10.44 9.82 -10.11
C ARG A 72 10.46 8.45 -10.79
N HIS A 73 9.69 7.47 -10.31
CA HIS A 73 9.69 6.11 -10.85
C HIS A 73 8.54 5.91 -11.83
N ASP A 74 8.84 5.96 -13.13
CA ASP A 74 7.84 5.81 -14.22
C ASP A 74 7.02 4.52 -14.15
N VAL A 75 7.60 3.43 -13.61
CA VAL A 75 6.90 2.16 -13.44
C VAL A 75 5.62 2.30 -12.62
N LEU A 76 5.62 3.19 -11.60
CA LEU A 76 4.46 3.41 -10.74
C LEU A 76 3.38 4.24 -11.43
N ARG A 77 3.75 5.10 -12.41
CA ARG A 77 2.80 5.80 -13.26
C ARG A 77 2.18 4.88 -14.31
N ARG A 78 2.98 3.97 -14.87
CA ARG A 78 2.53 3.00 -15.90
C ARG A 78 1.72 1.85 -15.32
N HIS A 79 1.90 1.53 -14.03
CA HIS A 79 1.22 0.45 -13.35
C HIS A 79 0.56 0.92 -12.03
N PRO A 80 -0.59 1.61 -12.10
CA PRO A 80 -1.30 2.09 -10.91
C PRO A 80 -1.60 1.02 -9.83
N PRO A 81 -1.93 -0.25 -10.15
CA PRO A 81 -2.08 -1.28 -9.12
C PRO A 81 -0.81 -1.52 -8.30
N LEU A 82 0.38 -1.37 -8.92
CA LEU A 82 1.65 -1.49 -8.21
C LEU A 82 1.86 -0.31 -7.25
N LEU A 83 1.50 0.91 -7.67
CA LEU A 83 1.49 2.09 -6.80
C LEU A 83 0.57 1.88 -5.59
N ALA A 84 -0.63 1.34 -5.80
CA ALA A 84 -1.57 1.05 -4.72
C ALA A 84 -1.01 0.05 -3.70
N ARG A 85 -0.38 -1.03 -4.18
CA ARG A 85 0.32 -1.99 -3.34
C ARG A 85 1.41 -1.33 -2.49
N MET A 86 2.21 -0.45 -3.09
CA MET A 86 3.29 0.25 -2.38
C MET A 86 2.73 1.23 -1.34
N ALA A 87 1.71 2.01 -1.69
CA ALA A 87 1.01 2.90 -0.75
C ALA A 87 0.48 2.12 0.45
N ARG A 88 -0.14 0.96 0.22
CA ARG A 88 -0.62 0.07 1.30
C ARG A 88 0.51 -0.35 2.24
N GLN A 89 1.68 -0.70 1.72
CA GLN A 89 2.83 -1.07 2.55
C GLN A 89 3.30 0.08 3.46
N HIS A 90 3.28 1.32 2.97
CA HIS A 90 3.62 2.50 3.78
C HIS A 90 2.58 2.76 4.87
N VAL A 91 1.30 2.65 4.53
CA VAL A 91 0.19 2.80 5.49
C VAL A 91 0.22 1.69 6.55
N GLU A 92 0.48 0.44 6.14
CA GLU A 92 0.64 -0.69 7.06
C GLU A 92 1.84 -0.48 8.00
N ALA A 93 2.98 -0.01 7.48
CA ALA A 93 4.13 0.29 8.31
C ALA A 93 3.82 1.39 9.35
N ALA A 94 3.13 2.45 8.95
CA ALA A 94 2.69 3.52 9.86
C ALA A 94 1.71 2.99 10.93
N LEU A 95 0.79 2.11 10.55
CA LEU A 95 -0.14 1.48 11.49
C LEU A 95 0.59 0.60 12.52
N GLN A 96 1.58 -0.18 12.07
CA GLN A 96 2.39 -0.99 12.99
C GLN A 96 3.23 -0.11 13.91
N ALA A 97 3.79 0.98 13.42
CA ALA A 97 4.53 1.94 14.24
C ALA A 97 3.63 2.54 15.33
N ALA A 98 2.40 2.94 15.00
CA ALA A 98 1.45 3.49 15.97
C ALA A 98 1.06 2.44 17.04
N ARG A 99 0.80 1.20 16.64
CA ARG A 99 0.48 0.10 17.57
C ARG A 99 1.63 -0.24 18.49
N HIS A 100 2.84 -0.31 17.93
CA HIS A 100 4.05 -0.56 18.69
C HIS A 100 4.26 0.56 19.72
N GLY A 101 4.24 1.81 19.27
CA GLY A 101 4.38 2.98 20.14
C GLY A 101 3.33 3.02 21.25
N TYR A 102 2.06 2.74 20.97
CA TYR A 102 1.04 2.63 22.01
C TYR A 102 1.34 1.54 23.04
N GLY A 103 1.78 0.37 22.57
CA GLY A 103 2.05 -0.80 23.41
C GLY A 103 3.29 -0.64 24.30
N THR A 104 4.28 0.12 23.86
CA THR A 104 5.57 0.28 24.58
C THR A 104 5.72 1.62 25.29
N ALA A 105 4.90 2.64 24.96
CA ALA A 105 5.07 4.02 25.43
C ALA A 105 5.36 4.15 26.93
N ARG A 106 4.61 3.46 27.80
CA ARG A 106 4.82 3.56 29.25
C ARG A 106 6.18 3.03 29.72
N ALA A 107 6.70 2.01 29.06
CA ALA A 107 8.00 1.43 29.39
C ALA A 107 9.14 2.27 28.79
N ASP A 108 8.99 2.68 27.52
CA ASP A 108 10.00 3.44 26.78
C ASP A 108 10.15 4.87 27.33
N LEU A 109 9.08 5.44 27.89
CA LEU A 109 9.02 6.82 28.39
C LEU A 109 8.98 6.89 29.92
N ARG A 110 9.61 5.95 30.63
CA ARG A 110 9.60 5.89 32.11
C ARG A 110 10.12 7.15 32.81
N ASP A 111 11.01 7.89 32.14
CA ASP A 111 11.65 9.10 32.66
C ASP A 111 10.87 10.38 32.29
N VAL A 112 9.70 10.22 31.66
CA VAL A 112 8.78 11.30 31.26
C VAL A 112 7.62 11.38 32.24
N ASP A 113 7.08 12.58 32.48
CA ASP A 113 5.95 12.77 33.37
C ASP A 113 4.66 12.08 32.84
N ALA A 114 3.79 11.68 33.77
CA ALA A 114 2.59 10.91 33.45
C ALA A 114 1.64 11.63 32.48
N HIS A 115 1.53 12.96 32.57
CA HIS A 115 0.63 13.72 31.71
C HIS A 115 1.10 13.69 30.24
N THR A 116 2.41 13.84 30.03
CA THR A 116 3.02 13.72 28.70
C THR A 116 2.90 12.31 28.15
N VAL A 117 3.12 11.27 28.96
CA VAL A 117 2.93 9.87 28.54
C VAL A 117 1.49 9.63 28.08
N GLU A 118 0.50 10.09 28.85
CA GLU A 118 -0.91 9.98 28.45
C GLU A 118 -1.23 10.72 27.15
N ALA A 119 -0.65 11.90 26.94
CA ALA A 119 -0.81 12.65 25.70
C ALA A 119 -0.24 11.89 24.49
N VAL A 120 0.93 11.28 24.63
CA VAL A 120 1.54 10.44 23.59
C VAL A 120 0.70 9.18 23.32
N MET A 121 0.15 8.55 24.35
CA MET A 121 -0.74 7.41 24.18
C MET A 121 -2.01 7.77 23.39
N ARG A 122 -2.65 8.91 23.72
CA ARG A 122 -3.80 9.43 22.95
C ARG A 122 -3.43 9.74 21.50
N MET A 123 -2.23 10.28 21.27
CA MET A 123 -1.71 10.51 19.92
C MET A 123 -1.57 9.19 19.14
N TYR A 124 -0.96 8.16 19.71
CA TYR A 124 -0.82 6.86 19.05
C TYR A 124 -2.18 6.19 18.79
N GLU A 125 -3.14 6.30 19.72
CA GLU A 125 -4.51 5.79 19.53
C GLU A 125 -5.21 6.48 18.35
N TYR A 126 -5.10 7.81 18.28
CA TYR A 126 -5.64 8.61 17.19
C TYR A 126 -4.99 8.24 15.84
N GLU A 127 -3.66 8.26 15.77
CA GLU A 127 -2.93 7.95 14.53
C GLU A 127 -3.15 6.49 14.11
N GLY A 128 -3.21 5.55 15.06
CA GLY A 128 -3.53 4.15 14.77
C GLY A 128 -4.94 3.98 14.19
N SER A 129 -5.94 4.65 14.76
CA SER A 129 -7.32 4.60 14.29
C SER A 129 -7.48 5.20 12.89
N LYS A 130 -6.87 6.38 12.68
CA LYS A 130 -6.83 7.09 11.41
C LYS A 130 -6.12 6.26 10.34
N THR A 131 -4.96 5.69 10.65
CA THR A 131 -4.18 4.89 9.70
C THR A 131 -4.86 3.56 9.39
N ALA A 132 -5.56 2.95 10.35
CA ALA A 132 -6.37 1.76 10.08
C ALA A 132 -7.56 2.04 9.16
N ALA A 133 -8.16 3.23 9.23
CA ALA A 133 -9.18 3.66 8.27
C ALA A 133 -8.57 3.86 6.87
N LEU A 134 -7.41 4.52 6.80
CA LEU A 134 -6.68 4.73 5.56
C LEU A 134 -6.24 3.42 4.90
N ASP A 135 -5.80 2.40 5.65
CA ASP A 135 -5.46 1.08 5.09
C ASP A 135 -6.67 0.46 4.36
N ARG A 136 -7.85 0.55 4.97
CA ARG A 136 -9.10 0.08 4.33
C ARG A 136 -9.41 0.86 3.05
N GLU A 137 -9.27 2.18 3.07
CA GLU A 137 -9.44 3.02 1.88
C GLU A 137 -8.49 2.62 0.74
N VAL A 138 -7.20 2.43 1.05
CA VAL A 138 -6.20 2.03 0.06
C VAL A 138 -6.53 0.65 -0.53
N ARG A 139 -6.96 -0.30 0.29
CA ARG A 139 -7.39 -1.63 -0.17
C ARG A 139 -8.56 -1.54 -1.16
N LEU A 140 -9.55 -0.69 -0.90
CA LEU A 140 -10.67 -0.48 -1.82
C LEU A 140 -10.20 0.09 -3.17
N VAL A 141 -9.29 1.06 -3.15
CA VAL A 141 -8.71 1.62 -4.39
C VAL A 141 -7.85 0.60 -5.13
N GLU A 142 -7.04 -0.19 -4.41
CA GLU A 142 -6.23 -1.29 -4.98
C GLU A 142 -7.13 -2.30 -5.70
N GLU A 143 -8.21 -2.74 -5.05
CA GLU A 143 -9.19 -3.65 -5.64
C GLU A 143 -9.86 -3.04 -6.89
N ALA A 144 -10.22 -1.76 -6.86
CA ALA A 144 -10.83 -1.07 -8.00
C ALA A 144 -9.88 -0.96 -9.20
N LEU A 145 -8.60 -0.66 -8.95
CA LEU A 145 -7.51 -0.61 -9.95
C LEU A 145 -7.20 -2.01 -10.53
N GLN A 146 -7.47 -3.07 -9.78
CA GLN A 146 -7.42 -4.45 -10.26
C GLN A 146 -8.70 -4.88 -11.01
N GLY A 147 -9.68 -3.99 -11.15
CA GLY A 147 -10.91 -4.22 -11.91
C GLY A 147 -12.10 -4.70 -11.08
N ARG A 148 -12.01 -4.72 -9.74
CA ARG A 148 -13.18 -4.98 -8.89
C ARG A 148 -14.20 -3.84 -9.04
N ARG A 149 -15.49 -4.22 -9.06
CA ARG A 149 -16.62 -3.30 -9.07
C ARG A 149 -17.60 -3.69 -7.97
N TRP A 150 -18.46 -2.77 -7.55
CA TRP A 150 -19.45 -2.98 -6.48
C TRP A 150 -20.87 -2.75 -6.98
N ASN A 151 -21.83 -3.40 -6.34
CA ASN A 151 -23.25 -3.16 -6.57
C ASN A 151 -23.81 -2.21 -5.50
N PRO A 152 -24.80 -1.38 -5.83
CA PRO A 152 -25.53 -0.59 -4.85
C PRO A 152 -26.10 -1.52 -3.76
N ARG A 153 -25.96 -1.12 -2.50
CA ARG A 153 -26.73 -1.73 -1.41
C ARG A 153 -28.11 -1.07 -1.43
N LEU A 154 -29.13 -1.84 -1.81
CA LEU A 154 -30.55 -1.47 -1.71
C LEU A 154 -30.99 -1.49 -0.24
#